data_AF-A0A2Z6NK56-F1
#
_entry.id   AF-A0A2Z6NK56-F1
#
_cell.length_a   1.000
_cell.length_b   1.000
_cell.length_c   1.000
_cell.angle_alpha   90.00
_cell.angle_beta   90.00
_cell.angle_gamma   90.00
#
_symmetry.space_group_name_H-M   'P 1'
#
loop_
_entity.id
_entity.type
_entity.pdbx_description
1 polymer ?
#
loop_
_entity_poly.entity_id
_entity_poly.type
_entity_poly.pdbx_seq_one_letter_code
_entity_poly.pdbx_strand_id
1 'polypeptide(L)'
;MKVQTHRFLCLYLCLNYLQSHEAHRCHGARPPPNLEFTLKPKKKKNTQQSESVLGTPCPPCPELEWRPCVGQHIGAERMMVCSNKSQFSCENLCGNPLPCGNHYCTKTCHPLGNQSSTNQSLRSEACEDCSLSCQKERKPKCQHHCPRRCHPGDCPPCKVLVKRSCHCGAMVHAFECIYYNGLSSKDQEIARSCGGPCHRKMPNCTHLCPETCHPGECPNPNKCGKKVTVRCKCQTLKKEWLCQDVQAAHNRAGSHPSDIPKNQFGVGLIPCNSDCKSKVQVVESELQLRKSRVTEVKEPDNEKSVPKRRKRRERVVESNEPTILQKIISRTKQVLLFIFFLVILVAATHYGYKGLLQLNDWMNKVDEQRQRSSRIR
;
A
#
# COMPACT_ATOMS: atom_id res chain seq x y z
N MET A 1 46.47 -31.71 44.27
CA MET A 1 47.08 -30.54 43.61
C MET A 1 46.01 -29.65 42.95
N LYS A 2 45.10 -29.06 43.74
CA LYS A 2 44.01 -28.19 43.25
C LYS A 2 43.78 -27.01 44.21
N VAL A 3 44.74 -26.10 44.37
CA VAL A 3 44.52 -24.80 45.03
C VAL A 3 45.58 -23.77 44.57
N GLN A 4 45.63 -23.38 43.29
CA GLN A 4 46.57 -22.29 42.91
C GLN A 4 46.28 -21.52 41.62
N THR A 5 45.02 -21.41 41.19
CA THR A 5 44.67 -20.64 39.97
C THR A 5 43.66 -19.52 40.18
N HIS A 6 43.14 -19.32 41.40
CA HIS A 6 42.16 -18.25 41.69
C HIS A 6 42.76 -16.91 42.15
N ARG A 7 44.08 -16.85 42.38
CA ARG A 7 44.75 -15.67 42.97
C ARG A 7 45.27 -14.66 41.93
N PHE A 8 45.36 -15.04 40.65
CA PHE A 8 45.90 -14.19 39.60
C PHE A 8 44.86 -13.39 38.80
N LEU A 9 43.58 -13.77 38.81
CA LEU A 9 42.55 -13.01 38.09
C LEU A 9 42.03 -11.77 38.84
N CYS A 10 42.22 -11.68 40.16
CA CYS A 10 41.67 -10.58 40.96
C CYS A 10 42.54 -9.31 40.94
N LEU A 11 43.81 -9.42 40.55
CA LEU A 11 44.77 -8.31 40.50
C LEU A 11 44.70 -7.51 39.19
N TYR A 12 44.20 -8.11 38.11
CA TYR A 12 44.21 -7.47 36.78
C TYR A 12 43.02 -6.52 36.56
N LEU A 13 41.94 -6.64 37.33
CA LEU A 13 40.74 -5.79 37.20
C LEU A 13 40.78 -4.51 38.05
N CYS A 14 41.77 -4.35 38.94
CA CYS A 14 41.90 -3.17 39.80
C CYS A 14 42.79 -2.06 39.21
N LEU A 15 43.52 -2.32 38.12
CA LEU A 15 44.56 -1.42 37.60
C LEU A 15 44.08 -0.40 36.57
N ASN A 16 42.86 -0.50 36.03
CA ASN A 16 42.40 0.40 34.96
C ASN A 16 41.39 1.48 35.39
N TYR A 17 41.22 1.72 36.69
CA TYR A 17 40.37 2.82 37.19
C TYR A 17 40.94 3.51 38.43
N LEU A 18 42.25 3.78 38.41
CA LEU A 18 42.93 4.58 39.43
C LEU A 18 43.59 5.78 38.74
N GLN A 19 42.76 6.74 38.36
CA GLN A 19 43.25 8.06 37.94
C GLN A 19 42.32 9.14 38.47
N SER A 20 42.21 9.20 39.79
CA SER A 20 42.12 10.44 40.58
C SER A 20 41.85 10.07 42.04
N HIS A 21 42.89 10.28 42.85
CA HIS A 21 42.94 10.21 44.31
C HIS A 21 43.01 8.84 45.00
N GLU A 22 44.16 8.65 45.64
CA GLU A 22 44.43 7.71 46.71
C GLU A 22 43.32 7.80 47.76
N ALA A 23 42.49 6.76 47.84
CA ALA A 23 41.76 6.47 49.05
C ALA A 23 42.80 6.41 50.19
N HIS A 24 42.76 7.36 51.11
CA HIS A 24 43.48 7.24 52.36
C HIS A 24 43.06 5.91 52.97
N ARG A 25 44.01 4.96 52.90
CA ARG A 25 43.95 3.68 53.57
C ARG A 25 43.44 3.95 54.98
N CYS A 26 42.39 3.22 55.37
CA CYS A 26 42.05 3.04 56.78
C CYS A 26 43.35 2.97 57.57
N HIS A 27 43.51 3.79 58.61
CA HIS A 27 44.72 3.81 59.43
C HIS A 27 45.09 2.37 59.80
N GLY A 28 46.11 1.82 59.13
CA GLY A 28 46.76 0.61 59.56
C GLY A 28 47.35 0.86 60.95
N ALA A 29 47.51 -0.20 61.73
CA ALA A 29 48.10 -0.13 63.07
C ALA A 29 49.31 0.80 63.06
N ARG A 30 49.29 1.84 63.91
CA ARG A 30 50.44 2.73 64.07
C ARG A 30 51.67 1.87 64.34
N PRO A 31 52.72 1.91 63.51
CA PRO A 31 53.94 1.19 63.84
C PRO A 31 54.48 1.74 65.17
N PRO A 32 55.00 0.88 66.07
CA PRO A 32 55.61 1.38 67.29
C PRO A 32 56.75 2.34 66.91
N PRO A 33 56.95 3.43 67.67
CA PRO A 33 58.01 4.38 67.39
C PRO A 33 59.35 3.64 67.38
N ASN A 34 60.15 3.86 66.33
CA ASN A 34 61.50 3.32 66.22
C ASN A 34 62.32 3.74 67.44
N LEU A 35 63.00 2.78 68.05
CA LEU A 35 63.91 3.03 69.16
C LEU A 35 65.16 3.74 68.59
N GLU A 36 65.18 5.07 68.64
CA GLU A 36 66.40 5.81 68.39
C GLU A 36 67.37 5.59 69.56
N PHE A 37 68.46 4.88 69.27
CA PHE A 37 69.64 4.88 70.13
C PHE A 37 70.28 6.27 70.09
N THR A 38 69.93 7.12 71.06
CA THR A 38 70.87 8.12 71.58
C THR A 38 70.79 8.20 73.09
N LEU A 39 71.96 8.41 73.68
CA LEU A 39 72.26 8.19 75.09
C LEU A 39 71.63 9.27 76.00
N LYS A 40 70.86 8.78 77.00
CA LYS A 40 70.63 9.33 78.35
C LYS A 40 69.64 10.51 78.55
N PRO A 41 69.02 10.61 79.76
CA PRO A 41 67.56 10.69 79.88
C PRO A 41 67.04 12.00 80.46
N LYS A 42 65.79 12.38 80.10
CA LYS A 42 64.92 13.18 80.98
C LYS A 42 63.49 12.65 80.96
N LYS A 43 63.06 12.18 82.14
CA LYS A 43 61.68 11.76 82.48
C LYS A 43 60.65 12.79 81.99
N LYS A 44 59.62 12.34 81.26
CA LYS A 44 58.33 13.01 81.28
C LYS A 44 57.15 12.03 81.18
N LYS A 45 56.44 11.99 82.30
CA LYS A 45 55.06 11.57 82.63
C LYS A 45 54.24 10.90 81.50
N ASN A 46 53.95 9.62 81.73
CA ASN A 46 52.93 8.84 81.03
C ASN A 46 51.54 9.33 81.45
N THR A 47 50.78 9.89 80.52
CA THR A 47 49.33 10.07 80.65
C THR A 47 48.69 8.91 79.90
N GLN A 48 48.08 7.98 80.66
CA GLN A 48 47.26 6.89 80.12
C GLN A 48 46.23 7.46 79.13
N GLN A 49 46.33 7.05 77.86
CA GLN A 49 45.19 7.07 76.95
C GLN A 49 44.56 5.68 76.96
N SER A 50 43.27 5.67 77.27
CA SER A 50 42.35 4.55 77.34
C SER A 50 42.43 3.63 76.12
N GLU A 51 42.48 2.32 76.40
CA GLU A 51 42.39 1.22 75.44
C GLU A 51 41.19 1.38 74.49
N SER A 52 41.46 1.41 73.19
CA SER A 52 40.46 1.17 72.15
C SER A 52 40.24 -0.34 72.00
N VAL A 53 39.05 -0.82 72.35
CA VAL A 53 38.63 -2.21 72.18
C VAL A 53 38.59 -2.56 70.67
N LEU A 54 39.18 -3.70 70.29
CA LEU A 54 39.12 -4.22 68.93
C LEU A 54 37.66 -4.44 68.49
N GLY A 55 37.27 -3.86 67.35
CA GLY A 55 36.01 -4.18 66.67
C GLY A 55 34.97 -3.05 66.60
N THR A 56 35.23 -1.86 67.16
CA THR A 56 34.33 -0.72 66.92
C THR A 56 34.49 -0.20 65.50
N PRO A 57 33.40 -0.01 64.73
CA PRO A 57 33.47 0.60 63.41
C PRO A 57 34.04 2.02 63.52
N CYS A 58 34.90 2.41 62.58
CA CYS A 58 35.45 3.76 62.52
C CYS A 58 34.32 4.81 62.55
N PRO A 59 34.52 5.97 63.20
CA PRO A 59 33.56 7.06 63.14
C PRO A 59 33.30 7.48 61.68
N PRO A 60 32.08 7.92 61.34
CA PRO A 60 31.73 8.31 59.97
C PRO A 60 32.59 9.49 59.52
N CYS A 61 33.21 9.38 58.34
CA CYS A 61 34.03 10.43 57.75
C CYS A 61 33.17 11.69 57.45
N PRO A 62 33.55 12.89 57.95
CA PRO A 62 32.84 14.15 57.70
C PRO A 62 33.29 14.87 56.40
N GLU A 63 34.30 14.36 55.70
CA GLU A 63 34.87 14.97 54.50
C GLU A 63 33.82 15.16 53.39
N LEU A 64 33.88 16.28 52.68
CA LEU A 64 32.97 16.60 51.57
C LEU A 64 33.58 16.19 50.24
N GLU A 65 32.79 15.47 49.45
CA GLU A 65 33.19 15.02 48.12
C GLU A 65 32.15 15.45 47.08
N TRP A 66 32.63 15.81 45.90
CA TRP A 66 31.78 16.03 44.73
C TRP A 66 31.26 14.70 44.21
N ARG A 67 29.94 14.57 44.11
CA ARG A 67 29.31 13.38 43.53
C ARG A 67 28.48 13.75 42.30
N PRO A 68 28.65 13.02 41.18
CA PRO A 68 27.87 13.23 39.99
C PRO A 68 26.44 12.71 40.14
N CYS A 69 25.54 13.26 39.35
CA CYS A 69 24.16 12.82 39.24
C CYS A 69 24.06 11.37 38.73
N VAL A 70 23.13 10.59 39.30
CA VAL A 70 22.84 9.20 38.85
C VAL A 70 22.40 9.10 37.39
N GLY A 71 21.78 10.17 36.87
CA GLY A 71 21.37 10.28 35.47
C GLY A 71 22.50 10.68 34.51
N GLN A 72 23.71 10.91 35.02
CA GLN A 72 24.88 11.39 34.28
C GLN A 72 24.61 12.71 33.50
N HIS A 73 23.76 13.58 34.05
CA HIS A 73 23.47 14.87 33.42
C HIS A 73 24.68 15.80 33.52
N ILE A 74 25.01 16.44 32.39
CA ILE A 74 26.16 17.34 32.27
C ILE A 74 26.02 18.49 33.29
N GLY A 75 27.04 18.67 34.13
CA GLY A 75 27.10 19.75 35.13
C GLY A 75 26.26 19.53 36.39
N ALA A 76 25.60 18.37 36.54
CA ALA A 76 24.85 18.04 37.73
C ALA A 76 25.74 17.30 38.75
N GLU A 77 26.42 18.07 39.61
CA GLU A 77 27.24 17.55 40.71
C GLU A 77 26.86 18.24 42.04
N ARG A 78 26.95 17.52 43.15
CA ARG A 78 26.65 18.05 44.49
C ARG A 78 27.70 17.62 45.50
N MET A 79 28.09 18.54 46.38
CA MET A 79 28.92 18.21 47.55
C MET A 79 28.11 17.36 48.52
N MET A 80 28.60 16.17 48.85
CA MET A 80 27.99 15.26 49.81
C MET A 80 29.04 14.73 50.78
N VAL A 81 28.62 14.42 51.99
CA VAL A 81 29.49 13.84 53.02
C VAL A 81 29.92 12.44 52.59
N CYS A 82 31.22 12.15 52.69
CA CYS A 82 31.83 10.87 52.33
C CYS A 82 31.11 9.68 53.00
N SER A 83 30.81 9.80 54.30
CA SER A 83 30.09 8.76 55.05
C SER A 83 28.65 8.51 54.60
N ASN A 84 28.00 9.50 53.98
CA ASN A 84 26.66 9.32 53.44
C ASN A 84 26.75 8.55 52.12
N LYS A 85 26.16 7.36 52.03
CA LYS A 85 26.17 6.53 50.82
C LYS A 85 25.01 6.83 49.86
N SER A 86 24.18 7.83 50.14
CA SER A 86 23.07 8.21 49.27
C SER A 86 23.59 8.67 47.91
N GLN A 87 22.86 8.29 46.87
CA GLN A 87 23.12 8.75 45.52
C GLN A 87 22.48 10.12 45.29
N PHE A 88 23.09 10.94 44.44
CA PHE A 88 22.56 12.25 44.08
C PHE A 88 21.70 12.15 42.82
N SER A 89 20.42 12.51 42.94
CA SER A 89 19.54 12.77 41.79
C SER A 89 19.29 14.28 41.74
N CYS A 90 19.40 14.87 40.55
CA CYS A 90 19.18 16.30 40.36
C CYS A 90 17.70 16.69 40.24
N GLU A 91 16.78 15.71 40.27
CA GLU A 91 15.31 15.88 40.18
C GLU A 91 14.77 16.52 38.89
N ASN A 92 15.64 17.10 38.04
CA ASN A 92 15.31 17.58 36.70
C ASN A 92 14.87 16.45 35.76
N LEU A 93 14.28 16.82 34.62
CA LEU A 93 14.01 15.90 33.52
C LEU A 93 15.33 15.27 33.02
N CYS A 94 15.27 13.99 32.66
CA CYS A 94 16.41 13.20 32.24
C CYS A 94 17.09 13.79 31.01
N GLY A 95 16.32 14.14 29.97
CA GLY A 95 16.84 14.81 28.78
C GLY A 95 17.81 13.97 27.94
N ASN A 96 18.09 12.72 28.31
CA ASN A 96 18.96 11.83 27.54
C ASN A 96 18.32 11.48 26.18
N PRO A 97 19.11 11.41 25.09
CA PRO A 97 18.59 11.12 23.76
C PRO A 97 18.00 9.72 23.70
N LEU A 98 16.77 9.62 23.17
CA LEU A 98 16.08 8.35 23.01
C LEU A 98 16.65 7.57 21.80
N PRO A 99 16.47 6.23 21.75
CA PRO A 99 16.95 5.38 20.65
C PRO A 99 16.43 5.79 19.26
N CYS A 100 15.35 6.58 19.20
CA CYS A 100 14.83 7.12 17.95
C CYS A 100 15.71 8.22 17.30
N GLY A 101 16.65 8.80 18.06
CA GLY A 101 17.62 9.80 17.60
C GLY A 101 17.12 11.25 17.56
N ASN A 102 15.81 11.49 17.65
CA ASN A 102 15.20 12.83 17.47
C ASN A 102 14.42 13.34 18.68
N HIS A 103 14.32 12.56 19.76
CA HIS A 103 13.57 12.92 20.96
C HIS A 103 14.41 12.63 22.20
N TYR A 104 14.04 13.27 23.30
CA TYR A 104 14.73 13.19 24.58
C TYR A 104 13.82 12.60 25.65
N CYS A 105 14.40 11.91 26.63
CA CYS A 105 13.68 11.32 27.75
C CYS A 105 13.04 12.40 28.62
N THR A 106 11.72 12.32 28.83
CA THR A 106 10.93 13.24 29.65
C THR A 106 10.64 12.71 31.05
N LYS A 107 11.15 11.53 31.41
CA LYS A 107 11.13 11.05 32.79
C LYS A 107 11.96 11.98 33.69
N THR A 108 11.60 12.05 34.97
CA THR A 108 12.47 12.63 36.00
C THR A 108 13.79 11.87 36.07
N CYS A 109 14.85 12.54 36.52
CA CYS A 109 16.19 11.96 36.68
C CYS A 109 16.15 10.57 37.31
N HIS A 110 16.68 9.57 36.59
CA HIS A 110 16.66 8.17 36.97
C HIS A 110 18.04 7.55 36.73
N PRO A 111 18.42 6.50 37.47
CA PRO A 111 19.72 5.85 37.32
C PRO A 111 19.82 5.14 35.97
N LEU A 112 20.82 5.49 35.16
CA LEU A 112 21.03 4.87 33.85
C LEU A 112 21.59 3.45 33.98
N GLY A 113 20.93 2.50 33.33
CA GLY A 113 21.44 1.15 33.13
C GLY A 113 22.45 1.09 32.01
N ASN A 114 23.74 1.20 32.32
CA ASN A 114 24.77 0.81 31.36
C ASN A 114 24.68 -0.70 31.10
N GLN A 115 24.60 -1.10 29.83
CA GLN A 115 24.62 -2.51 29.40
C GLN A 115 25.98 -3.22 29.63
N SER A 116 26.87 -2.65 30.46
CA SER A 116 28.26 -3.11 30.60
C SER A 116 28.71 -3.27 32.06
N SER A 117 27.77 -3.36 33.02
CA SER A 117 28.11 -3.45 34.44
C SER A 117 27.50 -4.69 35.07
N THR A 118 28.29 -5.74 35.20
CA THR A 118 27.96 -7.04 35.82
C THR A 118 27.84 -6.99 37.36
N ASN A 119 27.33 -5.91 37.93
CA ASN A 119 27.12 -5.80 39.38
C ASN A 119 25.64 -5.69 39.71
N GLN A 120 25.08 -6.87 40.05
CA GLN A 120 23.75 -7.06 40.60
C GLN A 120 23.61 -6.35 41.95
N SER A 121 23.17 -5.10 41.97
CA SER A 121 22.53 -4.49 43.15
C SER A 121 21.75 -3.21 42.87
N LEU A 122 21.93 -2.56 41.71
CA LEU A 122 21.17 -1.36 41.35
C LEU A 122 20.05 -1.71 40.37
N ARG A 123 18.81 -1.32 40.72
CA ARG A 123 17.68 -1.28 39.78
C ARG A 123 17.91 -0.14 38.81
N SER A 124 18.72 -0.39 37.79
CA SER A 124 18.85 0.51 36.66
C SER A 124 17.51 0.65 35.96
N GLU A 125 17.14 1.89 35.64
CA GLU A 125 15.94 2.18 34.89
C GLU A 125 16.32 2.69 33.50
N ALA A 126 15.75 2.07 32.47
CA ALA A 126 15.93 2.53 31.11
C ALA A 126 15.13 3.83 30.88
N CYS A 127 15.68 4.68 30.00
CA CYS A 127 14.93 5.80 29.43
C CYS A 127 13.62 5.30 28.82
N GLU A 128 12.63 6.18 28.73
CA GLU A 128 11.35 5.84 28.11
C GLU A 128 11.47 5.50 26.62
N ASP A 129 10.53 4.72 26.11
CA ASP A 129 10.40 4.48 24.68
C ASP A 129 9.68 5.64 24.00
N CYS A 130 10.18 6.04 22.83
CA CYS A 130 9.52 7.08 22.05
C CYS A 130 8.16 6.57 21.50
N SER A 131 7.07 7.17 21.97
CA SER A 131 5.70 6.84 21.55
C SER A 131 5.16 7.74 20.43
N LEU A 132 5.90 8.79 20.07
CA LEU A 132 5.49 9.78 19.08
C LEU A 132 5.44 9.19 17.65
N SER A 133 4.50 9.67 16.84
CA SER A 133 4.39 9.30 15.43
C SER A 133 5.59 9.80 14.63
N CYS A 134 6.00 9.05 13.61
CA CYS A 134 7.07 9.49 12.71
C CYS A 134 6.61 10.68 11.86
N GLN A 135 7.30 11.82 11.99
CA GLN A 135 7.08 13.05 11.22
C GLN A 135 8.08 13.23 10.07
N LYS A 136 8.92 12.22 9.79
CA LYS A 136 9.91 12.29 8.70
C LYS A 136 9.20 12.34 7.35
N GLU A 137 9.70 13.19 6.45
CA GLU A 137 9.28 13.18 5.05
C GLU A 137 9.68 11.85 4.40
N ARG A 138 8.72 11.20 3.73
CA ARG A 138 8.97 9.92 3.07
C ARG A 138 9.69 10.15 1.73
N LYS A 139 10.54 9.20 1.37
CA LYS A 139 11.21 9.14 0.06
C LYS A 139 10.69 7.90 -0.69
N PRO A 140 10.15 8.03 -1.92
CA PRO A 140 9.85 9.26 -2.66
C PRO A 140 8.78 10.11 -1.99
N LYS A 141 8.78 11.42 -2.29
CA LYS A 141 7.87 12.39 -1.67
C LYS A 141 6.42 11.98 -1.92
N CYS A 142 5.66 11.79 -0.85
CA CYS A 142 4.22 11.54 -0.92
C CYS A 142 3.50 12.23 0.24
N GLN A 143 2.22 12.51 0.06
CA GLN A 143 1.37 13.20 1.05
C GLN A 143 0.91 12.28 2.20
N HIS A 144 1.38 11.02 2.23
CA HIS A 144 0.94 10.02 3.20
C HIS A 144 1.92 9.94 4.37
N HIS A 145 1.39 10.02 5.59
CA HIS A 145 2.18 9.85 6.81
C HIS A 145 2.75 8.42 6.94
N CYS A 146 3.85 8.30 7.69
CA CYS A 146 4.43 7.01 8.03
C CYS A 146 3.55 6.33 9.10
N PRO A 147 3.15 5.05 8.94
CA PRO A 147 2.34 4.35 9.94
C PRO A 147 3.13 3.91 11.18
N ARG A 148 4.46 4.11 11.20
CA ARG A 148 5.32 3.75 12.32
C ARG A 148 5.49 4.91 13.31
N ARG A 149 5.78 4.55 14.56
CA ARG A 149 6.33 5.48 15.56
C ARG A 149 7.70 6.01 15.12
N CYS A 150 8.22 7.01 15.82
CA CYS A 150 9.54 7.56 15.55
C CYS A 150 10.59 6.44 15.49
N HIS A 151 11.41 6.45 14.45
CA HIS A 151 12.40 5.42 14.19
C HIS A 151 13.68 6.05 13.64
N PRO A 152 14.86 5.47 13.91
CA PRO A 152 16.13 6.06 13.50
C PRO A 152 16.38 5.97 11.98
N GLY A 153 15.94 4.89 11.31
CA GLY A 153 16.15 4.67 9.87
C GLY A 153 15.17 5.39 8.93
N ASP A 154 15.17 4.98 7.66
CA ASP A 154 14.24 5.43 6.64
C ASP A 154 12.81 4.91 6.86
N CYS A 155 11.82 5.66 6.36
CA CYS A 155 10.44 5.23 6.45
C CYS A 155 10.19 4.01 5.54
N PRO A 156 9.35 3.05 5.97
CA PRO A 156 8.95 1.95 5.10
C PRO A 156 8.26 2.48 3.82
N PRO A 157 8.26 1.72 2.71
CA PRO A 157 7.66 2.14 1.45
C PRO A 157 6.15 2.38 1.57
N CYS A 158 5.63 3.35 0.82
CA CYS A 158 4.21 3.71 0.85
C CYS A 158 3.36 2.75 0.01
N LYS A 159 2.58 1.90 0.69
CA LYS A 159 1.65 0.93 0.09
C LYS A 159 0.22 1.47 -0.11
N VAL A 160 -0.01 2.77 0.13
CA VAL A 160 -1.33 3.37 -0.08
C VAL A 160 -1.63 3.39 -1.58
N LEU A 161 -2.85 3.01 -1.96
CA LEU A 161 -3.26 3.03 -3.36
C LEU A 161 -3.66 4.44 -3.80
N VAL A 162 -2.96 4.98 -4.79
CA VAL A 162 -3.30 6.25 -5.46
C VAL A 162 -4.15 5.98 -6.69
N LYS A 163 -5.23 6.74 -6.82
CA LYS A 163 -6.15 6.68 -7.97
C LYS A 163 -5.73 7.71 -9.01
N ARG A 164 -5.61 7.29 -10.26
CA ARG A 164 -5.30 8.16 -11.41
C ARG A 164 -6.24 7.83 -12.55
N SER A 165 -6.88 8.84 -13.12
CA SER A 165 -7.75 8.66 -14.26
C SER A 165 -6.95 8.23 -15.48
N CYS A 166 -7.50 7.28 -16.24
CA CYS A 166 -7.01 6.95 -17.56
C CYS A 166 -7.12 8.18 -18.47
N HIS A 167 -6.22 8.34 -19.46
CA HIS A 167 -6.27 9.51 -20.35
C HIS A 167 -7.60 9.65 -21.08
N CYS A 168 -8.23 8.55 -21.48
CA CYS A 168 -9.54 8.60 -22.12
C CYS A 168 -10.72 8.80 -21.15
N GLY A 169 -10.49 8.77 -19.83
CA GLY A 169 -11.51 8.96 -18.80
C GLY A 169 -12.45 7.77 -18.57
N ALA A 170 -12.32 6.67 -19.33
CA ALA A 170 -13.21 5.52 -19.22
C ALA A 170 -13.02 4.68 -17.95
N MET A 171 -11.83 4.72 -17.35
CA MET A 171 -11.50 3.99 -16.13
C MET A 171 -10.53 4.76 -15.25
N VAL A 172 -10.41 4.32 -14.01
CA VAL A 172 -9.46 4.85 -13.02
C VAL A 172 -8.51 3.74 -12.64
N HIS A 173 -7.21 3.96 -12.86
CA HIS A 173 -6.17 3.05 -12.45
C HIS A 173 -5.84 3.28 -10.97
N ALA A 174 -5.60 2.18 -10.24
CA ALA A 174 -5.12 2.20 -8.87
C ALA A 174 -3.69 1.66 -8.84
N PHE A 175 -2.76 2.47 -8.33
CA PHE A 175 -1.35 2.12 -8.22
C PHE A 175 -0.89 2.22 -6.78
N GLU A 176 0.11 1.44 -6.37
CA GLU A 176 0.80 1.72 -5.12
C GLU A 176 1.52 3.08 -5.21
N CYS A 177 1.40 3.89 -4.15
CA CYS A 177 1.91 5.26 -4.11
C CYS A 177 3.41 5.32 -4.39
N ILE A 178 4.21 4.42 -3.80
CA ILE A 178 5.66 4.39 -4.03
C ILE A 178 5.99 4.01 -5.47
N TYR A 179 5.26 3.04 -6.03
CA TYR A 179 5.47 2.60 -7.40
C TYR A 179 5.19 3.76 -8.36
N TYR A 180 4.01 4.37 -8.28
CA TYR A 180 3.62 5.46 -9.20
C TYR A 180 4.48 6.71 -9.04
N ASN A 181 4.78 7.15 -7.81
CA ASN A 181 5.59 8.36 -7.59
C ASN A 181 7.09 8.12 -7.78
N GLY A 182 7.55 6.87 -7.82
CA GLY A 182 8.93 6.52 -8.15
C GLY A 182 9.20 6.46 -9.66
N LEU A 183 8.15 6.38 -10.49
CA LEU A 183 8.26 6.40 -11.95
C LEU A 183 8.61 7.79 -12.48
N SER A 184 9.34 7.83 -13.61
CA SER A 184 9.56 9.06 -14.36
C SER A 184 8.25 9.63 -14.90
N SER A 185 8.21 10.93 -15.22
CA SER A 185 6.99 11.55 -15.78
C SER A 185 6.47 10.83 -17.03
N LYS A 186 7.38 10.33 -17.88
CA LYS A 186 7.02 9.58 -19.10
C LYS A 186 6.39 8.23 -18.78
N ASP A 187 6.95 7.50 -17.81
CA ASP A 187 6.40 6.20 -17.42
C ASP A 187 5.06 6.36 -16.68
N GLN A 188 4.88 7.44 -15.92
CA GLN A 188 3.59 7.78 -15.33
C GLN A 188 2.51 8.04 -16.39
N GLU A 189 2.86 8.73 -17.48
CA GLU A 189 1.95 8.92 -18.61
C GLU A 189 1.59 7.60 -19.29
N ILE A 190 2.56 6.70 -19.51
CA ILE A 190 2.31 5.38 -20.10
C ILE A 190 1.41 4.55 -19.17
N ALA A 191 1.69 4.53 -17.87
CA ALA A 191 0.91 3.79 -16.88
C ALA A 191 -0.56 4.23 -16.83
N ARG A 192 -0.85 5.50 -17.12
CA ARG A 192 -2.22 6.05 -17.18
C ARG A 192 -2.97 5.72 -18.48
N SER A 193 -2.40 4.97 -19.41
CA SER A 193 -3.11 4.47 -20.59
C SER A 193 -3.76 3.12 -20.31
N CYS A 194 -5.02 2.94 -20.74
CA CYS A 194 -5.68 1.63 -20.68
C CYS A 194 -5.23 0.66 -21.78
N GLY A 195 -4.36 1.08 -22.71
CA GLY A 195 -3.86 0.28 -23.83
C GLY A 195 -4.88 -0.02 -24.94
N GLY A 196 -6.18 0.06 -24.65
CA GLY A 196 -7.26 -0.07 -25.63
C GLY A 196 -7.49 1.18 -26.50
N PRO A 197 -8.46 1.14 -27.43
CA PRO A 197 -8.87 2.31 -28.22
C PRO A 197 -9.41 3.42 -27.30
N CYS A 198 -9.20 4.66 -27.72
CA CYS A 198 -9.59 5.82 -26.95
C CYS A 198 -11.12 5.93 -26.85
N HIS A 199 -11.64 5.95 -25.63
CA HIS A 199 -13.07 6.00 -25.35
C HIS A 199 -13.70 7.39 -25.50
N ARG A 200 -12.93 8.38 -25.95
CA ARG A 200 -13.45 9.71 -26.20
C ARG A 200 -14.24 9.73 -27.51
N LYS A 201 -15.38 10.41 -27.47
CA LYS A 201 -16.22 10.63 -28.64
C LYS A 201 -15.63 11.76 -29.48
N MET A 202 -15.68 11.58 -30.80
CA MET A 202 -15.28 12.62 -31.74
C MET A 202 -16.27 13.79 -31.68
N PRO A 203 -15.84 15.05 -31.90
CA PRO A 203 -16.72 16.22 -31.81
C PRO A 203 -17.86 16.23 -32.83
N ASN A 204 -17.62 15.71 -34.04
CA ASN A 204 -18.56 15.82 -35.17
C ASN A 204 -19.29 14.50 -35.50
N CYS A 205 -19.11 13.45 -34.69
CA CYS A 205 -19.83 12.18 -34.87
C CYS A 205 -19.94 11.38 -33.58
N THR A 206 -20.82 10.39 -33.56
CA THR A 206 -21.03 9.51 -32.40
C THR A 206 -19.97 8.43 -32.24
N HIS A 207 -18.91 8.46 -33.04
CA HIS A 207 -17.88 7.45 -33.04
C HIS A 207 -16.81 7.73 -31.99
N LEU A 208 -16.24 6.65 -31.45
CA LEU A 208 -15.05 6.71 -30.61
C LEU A 208 -13.80 6.95 -31.47
N CYS A 209 -12.82 7.64 -30.88
CA CYS A 209 -11.49 7.84 -31.46
C CYS A 209 -10.84 6.48 -31.78
N PRO A 210 -10.29 6.29 -33.00
CA PRO A 210 -9.69 5.02 -33.41
C PRO A 210 -8.29 4.80 -32.82
N GLU A 211 -7.64 5.87 -32.34
CA GLU A 211 -6.30 5.80 -31.77
C GLU A 211 -6.30 5.06 -30.43
N THR A 212 -5.17 4.45 -30.09
CA THR A 212 -4.96 3.90 -28.74
C THR A 212 -5.03 5.01 -27.70
N CYS A 213 -5.38 4.67 -26.47
CA CYS A 213 -5.52 5.64 -25.39
C CYS A 213 -4.25 6.49 -25.25
N HIS A 214 -4.39 7.78 -25.54
CA HIS A 214 -3.30 8.74 -25.67
C HIS A 214 -3.51 9.91 -24.70
N PRO A 215 -2.43 10.59 -24.26
CA PRO A 215 -2.54 11.82 -23.48
C PRO A 215 -3.05 12.99 -24.35
N GLY A 216 -3.43 14.10 -23.72
CA GLY A 216 -3.86 15.32 -24.43
C GLY A 216 -5.14 15.13 -25.25
N GLU A 217 -5.41 15.99 -26.21
CA GLU A 217 -6.56 15.91 -27.13
C GLU A 217 -6.39 14.81 -28.18
N CYS A 218 -7.50 14.39 -28.82
CA CYS A 218 -7.42 13.39 -29.89
C CYS A 218 -6.70 13.97 -31.11
N PRO A 219 -5.71 13.27 -31.71
CA PRO A 219 -4.85 13.84 -32.74
C PRO A 219 -5.59 14.16 -34.05
N ASN A 220 -6.69 13.44 -34.34
CA ASN A 220 -7.46 13.58 -35.57
C ASN A 220 -8.96 13.83 -35.31
N PRO A 221 -9.36 14.90 -34.60
CA PRO A 221 -10.73 15.07 -34.11
C PRO A 221 -11.77 15.20 -35.25
N ASN A 222 -11.33 15.59 -36.45
CA ASN A 222 -12.20 15.84 -37.61
C ASN A 222 -12.16 14.74 -38.69
N LYS A 223 -11.32 13.71 -38.55
CA LYS A 223 -11.17 12.64 -39.56
C LYS A 223 -11.66 11.31 -39.00
N CYS A 224 -12.93 11.00 -39.25
CA CYS A 224 -13.51 9.73 -38.85
C CYS A 224 -13.54 8.72 -40.01
N GLY A 225 -12.73 7.67 -39.89
CA GLY A 225 -12.64 6.58 -40.89
C GLY A 225 -13.69 5.47 -40.77
N LYS A 226 -14.69 5.60 -39.88
CA LYS A 226 -15.74 4.57 -39.74
C LYS A 226 -16.71 4.65 -40.93
N LYS A 227 -17.12 3.49 -41.44
CA LYS A 227 -18.14 3.39 -42.51
C LYS A 227 -19.53 3.63 -41.93
N VAL A 228 -20.33 4.41 -42.64
CA VAL A 228 -21.72 4.75 -42.29
C VAL A 228 -22.60 4.53 -43.51
N THR A 229 -23.80 4.02 -43.30
CA THR A 229 -24.78 3.83 -44.39
C THR A 229 -25.48 5.15 -44.70
N VAL A 230 -25.26 5.68 -45.90
CA VAL A 230 -26.01 6.82 -46.43
C VAL A 230 -27.23 6.33 -47.22
N ARG A 231 -28.31 7.11 -47.19
CA ARG A 231 -29.58 6.76 -47.86
C ARG A 231 -30.11 7.90 -48.71
N CYS A 232 -30.92 7.58 -49.72
CA CYS A 232 -31.73 8.60 -50.40
C CYS A 232 -32.80 9.19 -49.47
N LYS A 233 -33.41 10.31 -49.87
CA LYS A 233 -34.57 10.89 -49.18
C LYS A 233 -35.74 9.90 -49.06
N CYS A 234 -35.88 9.04 -50.06
CA CYS A 234 -36.84 7.93 -50.11
C CYS A 234 -36.49 6.70 -49.24
N GLN A 235 -35.29 6.66 -48.64
CA GLN A 235 -34.73 5.56 -47.85
C GLN A 235 -34.59 4.18 -48.54
N THR A 236 -34.92 4.07 -49.83
CA THR A 236 -34.82 2.82 -50.61
C THR A 236 -33.39 2.50 -51.02
N LEU A 237 -32.67 3.49 -51.53
CA LEU A 237 -31.25 3.36 -51.90
C LEU A 237 -30.37 3.49 -50.66
N LYS A 238 -29.39 2.60 -50.53
CA LYS A 238 -28.41 2.57 -49.45
C LYS A 238 -27.01 2.38 -50.03
N LYS A 239 -26.04 3.14 -49.57
CA LYS A 239 -24.61 2.99 -49.91
C LYS A 239 -23.76 3.18 -48.66
N GLU A 240 -22.56 2.64 -48.64
CA GLU A 240 -21.60 2.85 -47.55
C GLU A 240 -20.62 3.96 -47.90
N TRP A 241 -20.55 5.01 -47.07
CA TRP A 241 -19.56 6.10 -47.17
C TRP A 241 -18.73 6.15 -45.89
N LEU A 242 -17.55 6.79 -45.92
CA LEU A 242 -16.81 7.07 -44.69
C LEU A 242 -17.49 8.22 -43.94
N CYS A 243 -17.45 8.18 -42.61
CA CYS A 243 -18.05 9.19 -41.76
C CYS A 243 -17.53 10.60 -42.06
N GLN A 244 -16.23 10.74 -42.37
CA GLN A 244 -15.66 12.02 -42.81
C GLN A 244 -16.30 12.55 -44.11
N ASP A 245 -16.62 11.66 -45.06
CA ASP A 245 -17.24 12.05 -46.34
C ASP A 245 -18.69 12.47 -46.13
N VAL A 246 -19.39 11.77 -45.23
CA VAL A 246 -20.75 12.11 -44.79
C VAL A 246 -20.77 13.48 -44.09
N GLN A 247 -19.82 13.73 -43.18
CA GLN A 247 -19.65 15.04 -42.53
C GLN A 247 -19.38 16.13 -43.57
N ALA A 248 -18.46 15.90 -44.50
CA ALA A 248 -18.16 16.83 -45.58
C ALA A 248 -19.36 17.08 -46.51
N ALA A 249 -20.21 16.07 -46.74
CA ALA A 249 -21.44 16.22 -47.51
C ALA A 249 -22.51 17.05 -46.76
N HIS A 250 -22.65 16.87 -45.45
CA HIS A 250 -23.53 17.69 -44.61
C HIS A 250 -23.06 19.16 -44.57
N ASN A 251 -21.77 19.39 -44.39
CA ASN A 251 -21.18 20.74 -44.47
C ASN A 251 -21.48 21.41 -45.81
N ARG A 252 -21.35 20.67 -46.92
CA ARG A 252 -21.70 21.16 -48.27
C ARG A 252 -23.20 21.45 -48.45
N ALA A 253 -24.06 20.73 -47.73
CA ALA A 253 -25.50 20.97 -47.71
C ALA A 253 -25.93 22.09 -46.73
N GLY A 254 -24.97 22.80 -46.12
CA GLY A 254 -25.24 23.88 -45.16
C GLY A 254 -25.71 23.41 -43.79
N SER A 255 -25.58 22.12 -43.45
CA SER A 255 -25.94 21.55 -42.15
C SER A 255 -24.69 21.16 -41.37
N HIS A 256 -24.52 21.66 -40.15
CA HIS A 256 -23.39 21.26 -39.31
C HIS A 256 -23.58 19.83 -38.77
N PRO A 257 -22.60 18.92 -38.89
CA PRO A 257 -22.73 17.52 -38.48
C PRO A 257 -23.18 17.29 -37.04
N SER A 258 -22.88 18.23 -36.14
CA SER A 258 -23.27 18.16 -34.73
C SER A 258 -24.75 18.46 -34.46
N ASP A 259 -25.44 19.13 -35.39
CA ASP A 259 -26.85 19.52 -35.25
C ASP A 259 -27.81 18.45 -35.78
N ILE A 260 -27.25 17.43 -36.43
CA ILE A 260 -28.04 16.38 -37.09
C ILE A 260 -28.36 15.29 -36.06
N PRO A 261 -29.64 14.98 -35.83
CA PRO A 261 -30.00 13.93 -34.89
C PRO A 261 -29.51 12.58 -35.41
N LYS A 262 -29.10 11.70 -34.49
CA LYS A 262 -28.43 10.42 -34.79
C LYS A 262 -29.17 9.53 -35.78
N ASN A 263 -30.50 9.62 -35.83
CA ASN A 263 -31.37 8.85 -36.72
C ASN A 263 -31.45 9.42 -38.15
N GLN A 264 -31.01 10.65 -38.39
CA GLN A 264 -31.02 11.33 -39.68
C GLN A 264 -29.61 11.47 -40.29
N PHE A 265 -28.57 11.10 -39.55
CA PHE A 265 -27.19 11.14 -40.02
C PHE A 265 -27.01 10.25 -41.27
N GLY A 266 -26.67 10.86 -42.40
CA GLY A 266 -26.52 10.16 -43.69
C GLY A 266 -27.82 9.98 -44.50
N VAL A 267 -28.97 10.45 -44.05
CA VAL A 267 -30.24 10.40 -44.81
C VAL A 267 -30.34 11.58 -45.77
N GLY A 268 -30.77 11.34 -47.00
CA GLY A 268 -31.00 12.39 -48.00
C GLY A 268 -29.75 12.87 -48.74
N LEU A 269 -28.58 12.30 -48.45
CA LEU A 269 -27.32 12.66 -49.12
C LEU A 269 -27.17 12.03 -50.52
N ILE A 270 -27.94 10.96 -50.81
CA ILE A 270 -27.94 10.31 -52.13
C ILE A 270 -29.16 10.78 -52.94
N PRO A 271 -28.98 11.24 -54.19
CA PRO A 271 -30.09 11.55 -55.08
C PRO A 271 -30.81 10.28 -55.56
N CYS A 272 -32.11 10.37 -55.82
CA CYS A 272 -32.90 9.26 -56.37
C CYS A 272 -32.65 9.09 -57.88
N ASN A 273 -31.99 8.00 -58.29
CA ASN A 273 -31.78 7.63 -59.70
C ASN A 273 -32.76 6.52 -60.16
N SER A 274 -32.56 5.97 -61.36
CA SER A 274 -33.36 4.87 -61.95
C SER A 274 -33.40 3.61 -61.08
N ASP A 275 -32.36 3.37 -60.28
CA ASP A 275 -32.26 2.20 -59.39
C ASP A 275 -33.13 2.35 -58.14
N CYS A 276 -33.73 3.53 -57.95
CA CYS A 276 -34.62 3.83 -56.86
C CYS A 276 -36.04 3.29 -57.11
N LYS A 277 -36.36 2.13 -56.53
CA LYS A 277 -37.67 1.46 -56.65
C LYS A 277 -38.89 2.34 -56.34
N SER A 278 -38.74 3.42 -55.57
CA SER A 278 -39.85 4.35 -55.26
C SER A 278 -40.35 5.15 -56.47
N LYS A 279 -39.51 5.38 -57.50
CA LYS A 279 -39.98 6.01 -58.76
C LYS A 279 -40.72 5.03 -59.66
N VAL A 280 -40.42 3.73 -59.59
CA VAL A 280 -41.06 2.69 -60.42
C VAL A 280 -42.47 2.37 -59.90
N GLN A 281 -42.69 2.39 -58.59
CA GLN A 281 -44.01 2.13 -58.01
C GLN A 281 -45.06 3.20 -58.33
N VAL A 282 -44.66 4.47 -58.47
CA VAL A 282 -45.60 5.56 -58.83
C VAL A 282 -46.16 5.33 -60.24
N VAL A 283 -45.29 5.00 -61.20
CA VAL A 283 -45.67 4.73 -62.60
C VAL A 283 -46.58 3.50 -62.73
N GLU A 284 -46.28 2.43 -61.98
CA GLU A 284 -47.12 1.21 -61.97
C GLU A 284 -48.48 1.46 -61.32
N SER A 285 -48.52 2.25 -60.23
CA SER A 285 -49.78 2.60 -59.56
C SER A 285 -50.66 3.55 -60.36
N GLU A 286 -50.09 4.47 -61.16
CA GLU A 286 -50.84 5.31 -62.10
C GLU A 286 -51.40 4.51 -63.29
N LEU A 287 -50.68 3.46 -63.73
CA LEU A 287 -51.16 2.52 -64.74
C LEU A 287 -52.32 1.64 -64.24
N GLN A 288 -52.29 1.23 -62.97
CA GLN A 288 -53.37 0.47 -62.31
C GLN A 288 -54.62 1.33 -62.03
N LEU A 289 -54.44 2.63 -61.75
CA LEU A 289 -55.55 3.56 -61.51
C LEU A 289 -56.34 3.89 -62.79
N ARG A 290 -55.72 3.79 -63.97
CA ARG A 290 -56.38 4.04 -65.27
C ARG A 290 -57.20 2.85 -65.78
N LYS A 291 -57.06 1.66 -65.19
CA LYS A 291 -57.76 0.44 -65.64
C LYS A 291 -59.01 0.09 -64.82
N SER A 292 -59.25 0.77 -63.70
CA SER A 292 -60.23 0.35 -62.69
C SER A 292 -61.38 1.33 -62.41
N ARG A 293 -61.60 2.36 -63.24
CA ARG A 293 -62.77 3.25 -63.11
C ARG A 293 -63.87 2.91 -64.13
N VAL A 294 -64.73 1.96 -63.76
CA VAL A 294 -66.15 1.88 -64.17
C VAL A 294 -66.96 1.41 -62.93
N THR A 295 -67.68 2.38 -62.33
CA THR A 295 -68.98 2.23 -61.63
C THR A 295 -69.03 1.54 -60.26
N GLU A 296 -69.68 1.98 -59.17
CA GLU A 296 -70.34 3.21 -58.64
C GLU A 296 -70.54 2.93 -57.12
N VAL A 297 -70.05 3.76 -56.20
CA VAL A 297 -70.75 4.77 -55.34
C VAL A 297 -71.98 4.27 -54.52
N LYS A 298 -71.87 4.24 -53.18
CA LYS A 298 -72.57 5.14 -52.23
C LYS A 298 -72.17 4.92 -50.75
N GLU A 299 -71.58 5.99 -50.20
CA GLU A 299 -71.42 6.41 -48.78
C GLU A 299 -72.78 6.97 -48.21
N PRO A 300 -72.97 7.42 -46.94
CA PRO A 300 -71.95 7.97 -46.01
C PRO A 300 -72.12 7.80 -44.47
N ASP A 301 -71.05 8.23 -43.76
CA ASP A 301 -70.92 8.98 -42.48
C ASP A 301 -71.52 8.42 -41.15
N ASN A 302 -70.91 8.53 -39.94
CA ASN A 302 -69.96 9.50 -39.37
C ASN A 302 -69.33 9.01 -38.03
N GLU A 303 -68.06 9.38 -37.77
CA GLU A 303 -67.34 9.65 -36.49
C GLU A 303 -67.51 8.78 -35.20
N LYS A 304 -66.52 8.53 -34.32
CA LYS A 304 -65.32 9.30 -33.91
C LYS A 304 -64.35 8.41 -33.07
N SER A 305 -63.05 8.72 -33.20
CA SER A 305 -61.93 8.67 -32.22
C SER A 305 -61.49 7.40 -31.45
N VAL A 306 -60.25 6.97 -31.80
CA VAL A 306 -59.10 6.36 -31.05
C VAL A 306 -59.07 6.72 -29.52
N PRO A 307 -58.42 5.98 -28.56
CA PRO A 307 -57.15 5.27 -28.76
C PRO A 307 -56.75 4.02 -27.92
N LYS A 308 -55.70 3.35 -28.45
CA LYS A 308 -54.55 2.65 -27.81
C LYS A 308 -54.77 1.83 -26.52
N ARG A 309 -54.38 0.54 -26.64
CA ARG A 309 -53.29 -0.14 -25.89
C ARG A 309 -53.74 -1.45 -25.22
N ARG A 310 -52.95 -2.48 -25.52
CA ARG A 310 -52.56 -3.64 -24.68
C ARG A 310 -53.38 -4.94 -24.83
N LYS A 311 -52.66 -5.90 -25.42
CA LYS A 311 -52.40 -7.27 -24.91
C LYS A 311 -53.17 -8.38 -25.63
N ARG A 312 -52.40 -9.27 -26.27
CA ARG A 312 -52.48 -10.76 -26.34
C ARG A 312 -51.99 -11.19 -27.73
N ARG A 313 -50.74 -11.62 -27.86
CA ARG A 313 -50.29 -13.01 -27.62
C ARG A 313 -51.10 -13.99 -28.48
N GLU A 314 -50.81 -14.03 -29.78
CA GLU A 314 -50.87 -15.20 -30.67
C GLU A 314 -50.50 -14.78 -32.10
N ARG A 315 -49.78 -15.66 -32.81
CA ARG A 315 -49.10 -15.46 -34.12
C ARG A 315 -47.72 -14.79 -34.10
N VAL A 316 -46.82 -15.34 -33.28
CA VAL A 316 -45.43 -15.55 -33.71
C VAL A 316 -45.05 -16.93 -33.21
N VAL A 317 -45.27 -18.00 -33.98
CA VAL A 317 -44.42 -19.20 -34.01
C VAL A 317 -44.80 -20.00 -35.26
N GLU A 318 -44.10 -19.74 -36.35
CA GLU A 318 -43.89 -20.65 -37.49
C GLU A 318 -42.74 -19.98 -38.28
N SER A 319 -41.57 -20.55 -38.52
CA SER A 319 -40.93 -21.81 -38.20
C SER A 319 -39.42 -21.52 -38.23
N ASN A 320 -38.76 -21.48 -37.08
CA ASN A 320 -37.29 -21.39 -37.05
C ASN A 320 -36.74 -22.79 -37.26
N GLU A 321 -36.74 -23.28 -38.51
CA GLU A 321 -35.84 -24.40 -38.85
C GLU A 321 -34.41 -23.87 -38.71
N PRO A 322 -33.62 -24.35 -37.74
CA PRO A 322 -32.25 -23.90 -37.61
C PRO A 322 -31.48 -24.38 -38.83
N THR A 323 -30.84 -23.44 -39.53
CA THR A 323 -29.93 -23.77 -40.63
C THR A 323 -28.95 -24.86 -40.17
N ILE A 324 -28.59 -25.80 -41.06
CA ILE A 324 -27.70 -26.93 -40.75
C ILE A 324 -26.43 -26.46 -40.01
N LEU A 325 -25.93 -25.27 -40.36
CA LEU A 325 -24.82 -24.60 -39.71
C LEU A 325 -25.06 -24.26 -38.23
N GLN A 326 -26.25 -23.77 -37.85
CA GLN A 326 -26.60 -23.51 -36.45
C GLN A 326 -26.71 -24.80 -35.63
N LYS A 327 -27.20 -25.89 -36.23
CA LYS A 327 -27.22 -27.21 -35.58
C LYS A 327 -25.78 -27.71 -35.35
N ILE A 328 -24.89 -27.55 -36.33
CA ILE A 328 -23.46 -27.91 -36.20
C ILE A 328 -22.78 -27.06 -35.13
N ILE A 329 -22.96 -25.73 -35.11
CA ILE A 329 -22.35 -24.84 -34.12
C ILE A 329 -22.83 -25.17 -32.69
N SER A 330 -24.10 -25.52 -32.53
CA SER A 330 -24.64 -25.91 -31.23
C SER A 330 -24.06 -27.23 -30.75
N ARG A 331 -23.89 -28.20 -31.66
CA ARG A 331 -23.25 -29.49 -31.38
C ARG A 331 -21.76 -29.35 -31.08
N THR A 332 -21.02 -28.52 -31.82
CA THR A 332 -19.59 -28.30 -31.56
C THR A 332 -19.37 -27.62 -30.21
N LYS A 333 -20.20 -26.62 -29.86
CA LYS A 333 -20.15 -25.99 -28.54
C LYS A 333 -20.44 -26.99 -27.41
N GLN A 334 -21.42 -27.86 -27.59
CA GLN A 334 -21.77 -28.87 -26.59
C GLN A 334 -20.64 -29.89 -26.39
N VAL A 335 -19.99 -30.32 -27.48
CA VAL A 335 -18.81 -31.22 -27.41
C VAL A 335 -17.62 -30.52 -26.75
N LEU A 336 -17.35 -29.25 -27.08
CA LEU A 336 -16.27 -28.48 -26.44
C LEU A 336 -16.49 -28.30 -24.93
N LEU A 337 -17.74 -28.03 -24.52
CA LEU A 337 -18.08 -27.96 -23.10
C LEU A 337 -17.87 -29.30 -22.41
N PHE A 338 -18.26 -30.41 -23.04
CA PHE A 338 -18.06 -31.74 -22.48
C PHE A 338 -16.56 -32.08 -22.31
N ILE A 339 -15.73 -31.76 -23.31
CA ILE A 339 -14.28 -31.93 -23.22
C ILE A 339 -13.70 -31.09 -22.08
N PHE A 340 -14.15 -29.84 -21.94
CA PHE A 340 -13.71 -28.97 -20.85
C PHE A 340 -14.06 -29.53 -19.47
N PHE A 341 -15.27 -30.08 -19.30
CA PHE A 341 -15.67 -30.76 -18.07
C PHE A 341 -14.81 -31.99 -17.78
N LEU A 342 -14.47 -32.80 -18.80
CA LEU A 342 -13.58 -33.95 -18.62
C LEU A 342 -12.18 -33.51 -18.17
N VAL A 343 -11.63 -32.44 -18.75
CA VAL A 343 -10.33 -31.89 -18.33
C VAL A 343 -10.37 -31.41 -16.88
N ILE A 344 -11.44 -30.73 -16.47
CA ILE A 344 -11.63 -30.31 -15.08
C ILE A 344 -11.71 -31.53 -14.14
N LEU A 345 -12.46 -32.57 -14.51
CA LEU A 345 -12.58 -33.78 -13.70
C LEU A 345 -11.23 -34.47 -13.54
N VAL A 346 -10.45 -34.62 -14.62
CA VAL A 346 -9.10 -35.21 -14.57
C VAL A 346 -8.15 -34.35 -13.73
N ALA A 347 -8.22 -33.02 -13.85
CA ALA A 347 -7.43 -32.13 -13.01
C ALA A 347 -7.82 -32.27 -11.53
N ALA A 348 -9.12 -32.26 -11.22
CA ALA A 348 -9.61 -32.39 -9.85
C ALA A 348 -9.21 -33.72 -9.21
N THR A 349 -9.29 -34.84 -9.95
CA THR A 349 -8.84 -36.14 -9.44
C THR A 349 -7.33 -36.19 -9.28
N HIS A 350 -6.56 -35.65 -10.22
CA HIS A 350 -5.10 -35.62 -10.13
C HIS A 350 -4.60 -34.77 -8.95
N TYR A 351 -5.12 -33.54 -8.81
CA TYR A 351 -4.75 -32.66 -7.69
C TYR A 351 -5.31 -33.17 -6.36
N GLY A 352 -6.51 -33.74 -6.35
CA GLY A 352 -7.10 -34.37 -5.17
C GLY A 352 -6.27 -35.56 -4.69
N TYR A 353 -5.88 -36.46 -5.58
CA TYR A 353 -5.03 -37.61 -5.26
C TYR A 353 -3.66 -37.17 -4.74
N LYS A 354 -3.03 -36.18 -5.39
CA LYS A 354 -1.75 -35.62 -4.94
C LYS A 354 -1.86 -34.97 -3.55
N GLY A 355 -2.96 -34.27 -3.27
CA GLY A 355 -3.24 -33.70 -1.96
C GLY A 355 -3.44 -34.76 -0.88
N LEU A 356 -4.18 -35.84 -1.18
CA LEU A 356 -4.37 -36.96 -0.26
C LEU A 356 -3.06 -37.69 0.04
N LEU A 357 -2.20 -37.90 -0.96
CA LEU A 357 -0.86 -38.45 -0.76
C LEU A 357 0.00 -37.58 0.16
N GLN A 358 0.02 -36.27 -0.07
CA GLN A 358 0.75 -35.34 0.80
C GLN A 358 0.21 -35.34 2.23
N LEU A 359 -1.12 -35.44 2.40
CA LEU A 359 -1.74 -35.52 3.72
C LEU A 359 -1.37 -36.83 4.42
N ASN A 360 -1.37 -37.95 3.71
CA ASN A 360 -0.96 -39.25 4.22
C ASN A 360 0.51 -39.25 4.67
N ASP A 361 1.41 -38.68 3.86
CA ASP A 361 2.83 -38.54 4.20
C ASP A 361 3.03 -37.63 5.43
N TRP A 362 2.23 -36.57 5.55
CA TRP A 362 2.27 -35.68 6.70
C TRP A 362 1.76 -36.37 7.97
N MET A 363 0.65 -37.11 7.89
CA MET A 363 0.12 -37.87 9.02
C MET A 363 1.13 -38.91 9.53
N ASN A 364 1.77 -39.66 8.63
CA ASN A 364 2.81 -40.62 8.99
C ASN A 364 3.98 -39.96 9.75
N LYS A 365 4.41 -38.76 9.32
CA LYS A 365 5.46 -38.01 10.04
C LYS A 365 5.02 -37.58 11.44
N VAL A 366 3.77 -37.15 11.59
CA VAL A 366 3.21 -36.75 12.89
C VAL A 366 3.12 -37.96 13.83
N ASP A 367 2.70 -39.12 13.33
CA ASP A 367 2.62 -40.35 14.13
C ASP A 367 4.00 -40.86 14.54
N GLU A 368 5.01 -40.78 13.67
CA GLU A 368 6.41 -41.05 14.04
C GLU A 368 6.89 -40.12 15.15
N GLN A 369 6.58 -38.83 15.08
CA GLN A 369 6.95 -37.87 16.13
C GLN A 369 6.27 -38.19 17.47
N ARG A 370 4.98 -38.56 17.45
CA ARG A 370 4.25 -39.00 18.65
C ARG A 370 4.89 -40.25 19.26
N GLN A 371 5.18 -41.27 18.46
CA GLN A 371 5.84 -42.49 18.95
C GLN A 371 7.24 -42.24 19.51
N ARG A 372 8.02 -41.31 18.92
CA ARG A 372 9.32 -40.91 19.48
C ARG A 372 9.15 -40.20 20.82
N SER A 373 8.20 -39.27 20.92
CA SER A 373 7.92 -38.56 22.18
C SER A 373 7.42 -39.47 23.30
N SER A 374 6.66 -40.52 22.98
CA SER A 374 6.16 -41.51 23.96
C SER A 374 7.22 -42.51 24.42
N ARG A 375 8.33 -42.70 23.68
CA ARG A 375 9.46 -43.54 24.11
C ARG A 375 10.48 -42.81 24.97
N ILE A 376 10.47 -41.47 24.98
CA ILE A 376 11.41 -40.62 25.72
C ILE A 376 10.88 -40.28 27.13
N ARG A 377 9.58 -40.45 27.36
CA ARG A 377 8.93 -40.39 28.67
C ARG A 377 8.82 -41.80 29.23
#